data_AF-A0A3G6K5P4-F1
#
_entry.id   AF-A0A3G6K5P4-F1
#
_cell.length_a   1.000
_cell.length_b   1.000
_cell.length_c   1.000
_cell.angle_alpha   90.00
_cell.angle_beta   90.00
_cell.angle_gamma   90.00
#
_symmetry.space_group_name_H-M   'P 1'
#
loop_
_entity.id
_entity.type
_entity.pdbx_description
1 polymer ?
#
loop_
_entity_poly.entity_id
_entity_poly.type
_entity_poly.pdbx_seq_one_letter_code
_entity_poly.pdbx_strand_id
1 'polypeptide(L)'
;MYYDEDEFAAFLDSLPLTVASKVIARIREVSAIGIAETMALKLVRKVDRKKDIFELRINTEGIFARSLFFRLEKANEEEDNVASPTYIITNSFKKKTNKTPSKELKKAIKRKSNYKNKR
;
A
#
# COMPACT_ATOMS: atom_id res chain seq x y z
N MET A 1 -8.37 2.40 1.86
CA MET A 1 -8.92 3.11 0.68
C MET A 1 -8.00 2.88 -0.51
N TYR A 2 -8.55 2.93 -1.72
CA TYR A 2 -7.80 2.71 -2.96
C TYR A 2 -7.85 3.98 -3.80
N TYR A 3 -6.75 4.35 -4.46
CA TYR A 3 -6.75 5.47 -5.40
C TYR A 3 -7.56 5.15 -6.66
N ASP A 4 -7.57 3.88 -7.06
CA ASP A 4 -8.19 3.34 -8.28
C ASP A 4 -8.74 1.95 -7.92
N GLU A 5 -10.04 1.86 -7.69
CA GLU A 5 -10.70 0.64 -7.22
C GLU A 5 -10.74 -0.44 -8.31
N ASP A 6 -11.04 -0.04 -9.55
CA ASP A 6 -11.08 -0.95 -10.70
C ASP A 6 -9.70 -1.55 -10.99
N GLU A 7 -8.62 -0.75 -10.94
CA GLU A 7 -7.27 -1.29 -11.08
C GLU A 7 -6.91 -2.26 -9.96
N PHE A 8 -7.34 -1.99 -8.73
CA PHE A 8 -7.06 -2.86 -7.61
C PHE A 8 -7.86 -4.17 -7.69
N ALA A 9 -9.13 -4.11 -8.09
CA ALA A 9 -9.96 -5.28 -8.34
C ALA A 9 -9.36 -6.15 -9.45
N ALA A 10 -9.01 -5.57 -10.60
CA ALA A 10 -8.35 -6.29 -11.69
C ALA A 10 -7.02 -6.93 -11.28
N PHE A 11 -6.28 -6.29 -10.36
CA PHE A 11 -5.08 -6.89 -9.78
C PHE A 11 -5.41 -8.14 -8.94
N LEU A 12 -6.41 -8.07 -8.05
CA LEU A 12 -6.82 -9.21 -7.23
C LEU A 12 -7.33 -10.37 -8.09
N ASP A 13 -8.13 -10.08 -9.12
CA ASP A 13 -8.65 -11.09 -10.05
C ASP A 13 -7.53 -11.79 -10.84
N SER A 14 -6.38 -11.12 -10.99
CA SER A 14 -5.20 -11.69 -11.65
C SER A 14 -4.37 -12.65 -10.77
N LEU A 15 -4.77 -12.85 -9.50
CA LEU A 15 -4.07 -13.67 -8.52
C LEU A 15 -4.85 -14.96 -8.23
N PRO A 16 -4.17 -16.05 -7.82
CA PRO A 16 -4.86 -17.16 -7.17
C PRO A 16 -5.59 -16.67 -5.91
N LEU A 17 -6.76 -17.24 -5.63
CA LEU A 17 -7.63 -16.84 -4.53
C LEU A 17 -6.88 -16.79 -3.18
N THR A 18 -6.03 -17.78 -2.92
CA THR A 18 -5.19 -17.86 -1.71
C THR A 18 -4.25 -16.66 -1.56
N VAL A 19 -3.67 -16.19 -2.66
CA VAL A 19 -2.78 -15.02 -2.69
C VAL A 19 -3.58 -13.73 -2.53
N ALA A 20 -4.73 -13.61 -3.22
CA ALA A 20 -5.62 -12.46 -3.09
C ALA A 20 -6.12 -12.30 -1.65
N SER A 21 -6.57 -13.39 -1.00
CA SER A 21 -6.98 -13.37 0.41
C SER A 21 -5.85 -12.90 1.33
N LYS A 22 -4.60 -13.32 1.07
CA LYS A 22 -3.43 -12.86 1.83
C LYS A 22 -3.12 -11.38 1.62
N VAL A 23 -3.33 -10.84 0.42
CA VAL A 23 -3.23 -9.38 0.17
C VAL A 23 -4.24 -8.64 1.04
N ILE A 24 -5.51 -9.06 1.04
CA ILE A 24 -6.56 -8.43 1.85
C ILE A 24 -6.28 -8.55 3.35
N ALA A 25 -5.92 -9.74 3.83
CA ALA A 25 -5.58 -9.96 5.23
C ALA A 25 -4.42 -9.05 5.68
N ARG A 26 -3.39 -8.90 4.82
CA ARG A 26 -2.26 -8.02 5.12
C ARG A 26 -2.63 -6.55 5.15
N ILE A 27 -3.53 -6.11 4.28
CA ILE A 27 -4.03 -4.72 4.31
C ILE A 27 -4.70 -4.46 5.66
N ARG A 28 -5.54 -5.39 6.14
CA ARG A 28 -6.19 -5.30 7.45
C ARG A 28 -5.18 -5.29 8.60
N GLU A 29 -4.19 -6.18 8.55
CA GLU A 29 -3.09 -6.25 9.53
C GLU A 29 -2.33 -4.92 9.61
N VAL A 30 -1.95 -4.34 8.46
CA VAL A 30 -1.26 -3.04 8.41
C VAL A 30 -2.12 -1.90 8.94
N SER A 31 -3.42 -1.93 8.68
CA SER A 31 -4.36 -0.95 9.24
C SER A 31 -4.53 -1.09 10.75
N ALA A 32 -4.41 -2.30 11.30
CA ALA A 32 -4.61 -2.56 12.73
C ALA A 32 -3.37 -2.20 13.58
N ILE A 33 -2.17 -2.66 13.18
CA ILE A 33 -0.95 -2.53 14.00
C ILE A 33 -0.04 -1.37 13.55
N GLY A 34 -0.30 -0.80 12.37
CA GLY A 34 0.40 0.38 11.86
C GLY A 34 1.75 0.12 11.17
N ILE A 35 2.33 1.18 10.62
CA ILE A 35 3.53 1.10 9.77
C ILE A 35 4.78 0.69 10.56
N ALA A 36 4.97 1.20 11.79
CA ALA A 36 6.19 0.95 12.54
C ALA A 36 6.38 -0.54 12.85
N GLU A 37 5.34 -1.18 13.38
CA GLU A 37 5.35 -2.60 13.73
C GLU A 37 5.41 -3.49 12.48
N THR A 38 4.63 -3.18 11.44
CA THR A 38 4.69 -3.94 10.18
C THR A 38 6.02 -3.84 9.44
N MET A 39 6.75 -2.73 9.61
CA MET A 39 8.12 -2.60 9.12
C MET A 39 9.09 -3.49 9.91
N ALA A 40 8.96 -3.55 11.25
CA ALA A 40 9.74 -4.46 12.08
C ALA A 40 9.49 -5.93 11.69
N LEU A 41 8.24 -6.28 11.40
CA LEU A 41 7.83 -7.59 10.89
C LEU A 41 8.17 -7.83 9.40
N LYS A 42 8.80 -6.86 8.72
CA LYS A 42 9.19 -6.92 7.29
C LYS A 42 8.01 -7.09 6.30
N LEU A 43 6.79 -6.86 6.76
CA LEU A 43 5.57 -6.93 5.97
C LEU A 43 5.40 -5.70 5.08
N VAL A 44 5.92 -4.57 5.55
CA VAL A 44 5.97 -3.29 4.84
C VAL A 44 7.42 -2.85 4.68
N ARG A 45 7.73 -2.17 3.57
CA ARG A 45 9.02 -1.52 3.35
C ARG A 45 8.81 -0.09 2.85
N LYS A 46 9.53 0.87 3.42
CA LYS A 46 9.60 2.22 2.83
C LYS A 46 10.45 2.19 1.56
N VAL A 47 9.85 2.50 0.41
CA VAL A 47 10.50 2.46 -0.92
C VAL A 47 10.87 3.83 -1.46
N ASP A 48 10.20 4.89 -0.99
CA ASP A 48 10.62 6.28 -1.19
C ASP A 48 10.59 7.02 0.14
N ARG A 49 11.75 7.50 0.59
CA ARG A 49 11.89 8.23 1.85
C ARG A 49 11.38 9.66 1.75
N LYS A 50 11.59 10.34 0.61
CA LYS A 50 11.26 11.76 0.41
C LYS A 50 9.76 11.96 0.21
N LYS A 51 9.09 10.96 -0.39
CA LYS A 51 7.67 11.02 -0.73
C LYS A 51 6.81 10.15 0.18
N ASP A 52 7.38 9.52 1.21
CA ASP A 52 6.69 8.59 2.13
C ASP A 52 5.81 7.59 1.39
N ILE A 53 6.44 6.84 0.49
CA ILE A 53 5.81 5.71 -0.21
C ILE A 53 6.28 4.41 0.41
N PHE A 54 5.30 3.58 0.75
CA PHE A 54 5.49 2.29 1.39
C PHE A 54 5.06 1.17 0.44
N GLU A 55 5.70 0.02 0.54
CA GLU A 55 5.43 -1.20 -0.21
C GLU A 55 4.95 -2.28 0.76
N LEU A 56 3.70 -2.73 0.59
CA LEU A 56 3.15 -3.91 1.23
C LEU A 56 3.64 -5.16 0.49
N ARG A 57 4.11 -6.18 1.23
CA ARG A 57 4.84 -7.33 0.67
C ARG A 57 4.15 -8.67 0.93
N ILE A 58 3.64 -9.31 -0.11
CA ILE A 58 3.18 -10.70 -0.07
C ILE A 58 4.14 -11.58 -0.88
N ASN A 59 4.66 -12.64 -0.25
CA ASN A 59 5.49 -13.65 -0.92
C ASN A 59 4.87 -15.02 -0.60
N THR A 60 4.14 -15.59 -1.54
CA THR A 60 3.51 -16.90 -1.36
C THR A 60 3.35 -17.57 -2.71
N GLU A 61 3.45 -18.89 -2.77
CA GLU A 61 3.19 -19.66 -4.00
C GLU A 61 4.03 -19.18 -5.21
N GLY A 62 5.27 -18.73 -4.97
CA GLY A 62 6.14 -18.16 -6.02
C GLY A 62 5.71 -16.78 -6.53
N ILE A 63 4.61 -16.22 -6.02
CA ILE A 63 4.09 -14.91 -6.41
C ILE A 63 4.54 -13.84 -5.41
N PHE A 64 5.18 -12.80 -5.96
CA PHE A 64 5.61 -11.62 -5.23
C PHE A 64 4.61 -10.47 -5.45
N ALA A 65 3.43 -10.58 -4.85
CA ALA A 65 2.43 -9.52 -4.89
C ALA A 65 2.88 -8.31 -4.05
N ARG A 66 2.76 -7.11 -4.64
CA ARG A 66 3.13 -5.83 -4.01
C ARG A 66 2.02 -4.82 -4.18
N SER A 67 1.83 -4.00 -3.16
CA SER A 67 0.96 -2.83 -3.21
C SER A 67 1.72 -1.62 -2.70
N LEU A 68 1.77 -0.54 -3.48
CA LEU A 68 2.33 0.72 -3.04
C LEU A 68 1.24 1.57 -2.39
N PHE A 69 1.58 2.25 -1.31
CA PHE A 69 0.62 3.07 -0.58
C PHE A 69 1.30 4.23 0.14
N PHE A 70 0.48 5.19 0.58
CA PHE A 70 0.90 6.26 1.48
C PHE A 70 -0.12 6.44 2.61
N ARG A 71 0.35 7.00 3.73
CA ARG A 71 -0.49 7.42 4.85
C ARG A 71 -1.03 8.83 4.59
N LEU A 72 -2.31 9.05 4.89
CA LEU A 72 -2.86 10.40 5.06
C LEU A 72 -2.51 10.89 6.46
N GLU A 73 -1.83 12.02 6.52
CA GLU A 73 -1.73 12.81 7.74
C GLU A 73 -3.12 13.40 7.99
N LYS A 74 -3.73 13.15 9.15
CA LYS A 74 -4.96 13.84 9.53
C LYS A 74 -4.61 15.29 9.85
N ALA A 75 -5.53 16.18 9.52
CA ALA A 75 -5.55 17.52 10.07
C ALA A 75 -5.79 17.40 11.58
N ASN A 76 -4.80 17.83 12.34
CA ASN A 76 -4.84 18.23 13.74
C ASN A 76 -5.21 17.17 14.79
N GLU A 77 -4.45 17.24 15.88
CA GLU A 77 -4.50 16.41 17.08
C GLU A 77 -5.65 16.81 18.02
N GLU A 78 -6.70 17.46 17.49
CA GLU A 78 -7.80 18.02 18.25
C GLU A 78 -9.10 17.29 17.91
N GLU A 79 -9.33 16.17 18.57
CA GLU A 79 -10.63 15.72 19.08
C GLU A 79 -10.39 14.34 19.70
N ASP A 80 -11.02 14.09 20.84
CA ASP A 80 -10.98 12.86 21.66
C ASP A 80 -11.47 11.58 20.94
N ASN A 81 -11.32 11.49 19.63
CA ASN A 81 -11.61 10.32 18.81
C ASN A 81 -10.33 9.89 18.11
N VAL A 82 -9.68 8.85 18.67
CA VAL A 82 -8.48 8.17 18.15
C VAL A 82 -8.80 7.54 16.80
N ALA A 83 -8.88 8.36 15.77
CA ALA A 83 -9.29 7.90 14.48
C ALA A 83 -8.04 7.32 13.80
N SER A 84 -8.02 6.01 13.58
CA SER A 84 -6.89 5.27 13.01
C SER A 84 -6.32 5.93 11.74
N PRO A 85 -5.01 5.81 11.49
CA PRO A 85 -4.39 6.40 10.32
C PRO A 85 -5.01 5.84 9.02
N THR A 86 -5.41 6.74 8.13
CA THR A 86 -5.97 6.34 6.83
C THR A 86 -4.83 6.07 5.84
N TYR A 87 -4.89 4.93 5.16
CA TYR A 87 -3.93 4.55 4.12
C TYR A 87 -4.61 4.49 2.74
N ILE A 88 -3.88 4.98 1.73
CA ILE A 88 -4.32 4.98 0.33
C ILE A 88 -3.37 4.11 -0.48
N ILE A 89 -3.88 2.99 -1.00
CA ILE A 89 -3.15 2.15 -1.95
C ILE A 89 -3.18 2.83 -3.32
N THR A 90 -2.01 3.07 -3.90
CA THR A 90 -1.89 3.76 -5.19
C THR A 90 -1.98 2.79 -6.35
N ASN A 91 -1.25 1.68 -6.32
CA ASN A 91 -1.17 0.69 -7.39
C ASN A 91 -0.65 -0.64 -6.83
N SER A 92 -1.02 -1.74 -7.46
CA SER A 92 -0.61 -3.10 -7.07
C SER A 92 -0.15 -3.90 -8.27
N PHE A 93 0.84 -4.78 -8.08
CA PHE A 93 1.48 -5.52 -9.17
C PHE A 93 2.16 -6.81 -8.69
N LYS A 94 2.34 -7.74 -9.63
CA LYS A 94 3.21 -8.93 -9.47
C LYS A 94 4.65 -8.52 -9.78
N LYS A 95 5.52 -8.52 -8.77
CA LYS A 95 6.93 -8.12 -8.90
C LYS A 95 7.74 -9.24 -9.55
N LYS A 96 8.45 -8.91 -10.64
CA LYS A 96 9.29 -9.86 -11.41
C LYS A 96 10.79 -9.71 -11.18
N THR A 97 11.21 -8.64 -10.50
CA THR A 97 12.62 -8.30 -10.29
C THR A 97 12.89 -8.00 -8.82
N ASN A 98 14.15 -8.01 -8.39
CA ASN A 98 14.50 -7.77 -6.97
C ASN A 98 14.14 -6.34 -6.50
N LYS A 99 14.29 -5.35 -7.38
CA LYS A 99 13.98 -3.94 -7.09
C LYS A 99 12.54 -3.60 -7.45
N THR A 100 11.92 -2.69 -6.70
CA THR A 100 10.60 -2.17 -7.03
C THR A 100 10.67 -1.50 -8.41
N PRO A 101 9.84 -1.89 -9.39
CA PRO A 101 9.93 -1.34 -10.73
C PRO A 101 9.74 0.18 -10.73
N SER A 102 10.64 0.91 -11.38
CA SER A 102 10.64 2.38 -11.37
C SER A 102 9.34 2.97 -11.93
N LYS A 103 8.69 2.27 -12.88
CA LYS A 103 7.38 2.67 -13.44
C LYS A 103 6.29 2.69 -12.37
N GLU A 104 6.22 1.65 -11.55
CA GLU A 104 5.23 1.53 -10.47
C GLU A 104 5.48 2.57 -9.37
N LEU A 105 6.74 2.86 -9.06
CA LEU A 105 7.09 3.89 -8.09
C LEU A 105 6.74 5.30 -8.59
N LYS A 106 7.08 5.62 -9.85
CA LYS A 106 6.69 6.90 -10.48
C LYS A 106 5.17 7.07 -10.51
N LYS A 107 4.43 5.99 -10.80
CA LYS A 107 2.97 5.96 -10.78
C LYS A 107 2.43 6.27 -9.38
N ALA A 108 2.96 5.64 -8.33
CA ALA A 108 2.59 5.89 -6.94
C ALA A 108 2.82 7.35 -6.52
N ILE A 109 3.99 7.91 -6.85
CA ILE A 109 4.34 9.31 -6.53
C ILE A 109 3.38 10.28 -7.23
N LYS A 110 3.10 10.06 -8.53
CA LYS A 110 2.15 10.88 -9.28
C LYS A 110 0.74 10.82 -8.69
N ARG A 111 0.26 9.61 -8.36
CA ARG A 111 -1.06 9.41 -7.73
C ARG A 111 -1.16 10.09 -6.36
N LYS A 112 -0.14 9.96 -5.51
CA LYS A 112 -0.09 10.69 -4.23
C LYS A 112 -0.16 12.21 -4.44
N SER A 113 0.61 12.75 -5.39
CA SER A 113 0.59 14.18 -5.72
C SER A 113 -0.79 14.63 -6.20
N ASN A 114 -1.42 13.86 -7.09
CA ASN A 114 -2.76 14.16 -7.59
C ASN A 114 -3.82 14.11 -6.48
N TYR A 115 -3.70 13.15 -5.56
CA TYR A 115 -4.61 13.03 -4.43
C TYR A 115 -4.53 14.25 -3.51
N LYS A 116 -3.32 14.78 -3.28
CA LYS A 116 -3.11 16.02 -2.49
C LYS A 116 -3.64 17.28 -3.21
N ASN A 117 -3.55 17.35 -4.54
CA ASN A 117 -3.97 18.54 -5.28
C ASN A 117 -5.48 18.61 -5.55
N LYS A 118 -6.22 17.51 -5.37
CA LYS A 118 -7.67 17.44 -5.60
C LYS A 118 -8.50 17.69 -4.33
N ARG A 119 -7.87 17.96 -3.19
CA ARG A 119 -8.52 18.17 -1.89
C ARG A 119 -7.98 19.42 -1.23
#